data_AF-A0A1G8ZYG4-F1
#
_entry.id   AF-A0A1G8ZYG4-F1
#
_cell.length_a   1.000
_cell.length_b   1.000
_cell.length_c   1.000
_cell.angle_alpha   90.00
_cell.angle_beta   90.00
_cell.angle_gamma   90.00
#
_symmetry.space_group_name_H-M   'P 1'
#
loop_
_entity.id
_entity.type
_entity.pdbx_description
1 polymer ?
#
loop_
_entity_poly.entity_id
_entity_poly.type
_entity_poly.pdbx_seq_one_letter_code
_entity_poly.pdbx_strand_id
1 'polypeptide(L)'
;MSRADHEAVCEVVGVRDPDGDVQTVKGAPEADTEPRDYGNVPLNEHLAREVLPHVPDAWIDYTKTGYEIPFTRYFYVYEPPRPLSEIQDLLGEVTE
;
A
#
# COMPACT_ATOMS: atom_id res chain seq x y z
N MET A 1 25.14 -16.04 -12.06
CA MET A 1 25.22 -14.62 -11.64
C MET A 1 24.75 -14.52 -10.21
N SER A 2 25.43 -13.76 -9.36
CA SER A 2 24.90 -13.44 -8.04
C SER A 2 23.74 -12.46 -8.17
N ARG A 3 22.86 -12.38 -7.15
CA ARG A 3 21.77 -11.39 -7.13
C ARG A 3 22.29 -9.96 -7.32
N ALA A 4 23.40 -9.64 -6.68
CA ALA A 4 24.02 -8.31 -6.75
C ALA A 4 24.51 -7.99 -8.18
N ASP A 5 25.01 -8.98 -8.91
CA ASP A 5 25.44 -8.78 -10.30
C ASP A 5 24.24 -8.54 -11.23
N HIS A 6 23.13 -9.25 -11.02
CA HIS A 6 21.90 -9.06 -11.78
C HIS A 6 21.29 -7.67 -11.54
N GLU A 7 21.21 -7.27 -10.27
CA GLU A 7 20.73 -5.94 -9.87
C GLU A 7 21.58 -4.82 -10.47
N ALA A 8 22.91 -4.94 -10.40
CA ALA A 8 23.83 -3.96 -10.98
C ALA A 8 23.71 -3.85 -12.51
N VAL A 9 23.47 -4.97 -13.21
CA VAL A 9 23.23 -4.94 -14.66
C VAL A 9 21.90 -4.25 -14.98
N CYS A 10 20.82 -4.59 -14.27
CA CYS A 10 19.52 -3.95 -14.46
C CYS A 10 19.56 -2.45 -14.12
N GLU A 11 20.35 -2.01 -13.14
CA GLU A 11 20.53 -0.59 -12.81
C GLU A 11 21.22 0.19 -13.93
N VAL A 12 22.24 -0.40 -14.57
CA VAL A 12 23.08 0.31 -15.55
C VAL A 12 22.47 0.29 -16.97
N VAL A 13 21.78 -0.78 -17.35
CA VAL A 13 21.26 -0.96 -18.73
C VAL A 13 19.77 -1.29 -18.83
N GLY A 14 19.09 -1.51 -17.71
CA GLY A 14 17.65 -1.79 -17.72
C GLY A 14 16.81 -0.56 -18.07
N VAL A 15 15.75 -0.77 -18.85
CA VAL A 15 14.71 0.22 -19.11
C VAL A 15 13.43 -0.28 -18.47
N ARG A 16 12.75 0.56 -17.69
CA ARG A 16 11.42 0.22 -17.15
C ARG A 16 10.38 0.39 -18.26
N ASP A 17 9.63 -0.67 -18.52
CA ASP A 17 8.59 -0.71 -19.54
C ASP A 17 7.32 -1.33 -18.91
N PRO A 18 6.19 -0.59 -18.83
CA PRO A 18 4.94 -1.10 -18.28
C PRO A 18 4.34 -2.27 -19.11
N ASP A 19 4.74 -2.41 -20.37
CA ASP A 19 4.34 -3.53 -21.25
C ASP A 19 5.40 -4.65 -21.29
N GLY A 20 6.46 -4.55 -20.47
CA GLY A 20 7.59 -5.49 -20.43
C GLY A 20 7.35 -6.75 -19.59
N ASP A 21 8.28 -7.71 -19.69
CA ASP A 21 8.24 -8.95 -18.91
C ASP A 21 8.45 -8.71 -17.40
N VAL A 22 7.59 -9.31 -16.58
CA VAL A 22 7.64 -9.18 -15.11
C VAL A 22 8.94 -9.78 -14.57
N GLN A 23 9.78 -8.91 -14.01
CA GLN A 23 10.99 -9.35 -13.32
C GLN A 23 10.64 -9.88 -11.93
N THR A 24 11.24 -11.02 -11.56
CA THR A 24 11.01 -11.65 -10.25
C THR A 24 12.27 -11.66 -9.41
N VAL A 25 12.13 -11.27 -8.14
CA VAL A 25 13.17 -11.36 -7.13
C VAL A 25 12.74 -12.41 -6.11
N LYS A 26 13.51 -13.49 -5.99
CA LYS A 26 13.21 -14.63 -5.09
C LYS A 26 11.80 -15.23 -5.31
N GLY A 27 11.35 -15.29 -6.56
CA GLY A 27 10.05 -15.86 -6.93
C GLY A 27 8.85 -14.94 -6.70
N ALA A 28 9.08 -13.70 -6.25
CA ALA A 28 8.04 -12.66 -6.15
C ALA A 28 8.28 -11.57 -7.21
N PRO A 29 7.22 -10.97 -7.80
CA PRO A 29 7.36 -9.82 -8.69
C PRO A 29 8.12 -8.67 -8.01
N GLU A 30 9.01 -8.02 -8.74
CA GLU A 30 9.70 -6.83 -8.27
C GLU A 30 8.71 -5.65 -8.21
N ALA A 31 8.52 -5.05 -7.03
CA ALA A 31 7.65 -3.91 -6.87
C ALA A 31 8.29 -2.64 -7.43
N ASP A 32 7.57 -1.94 -8.31
CA ASP A 32 8.00 -0.65 -8.80
C ASP A 32 7.92 0.40 -7.67
N THR A 33 9.02 1.10 -7.44
CA THR A 33 9.12 2.12 -6.40
C THR A 33 8.96 3.54 -6.92
N GLU A 34 8.93 3.72 -8.24
CA GLU A 34 8.73 5.01 -8.92
C GLU A 34 7.34 5.63 -8.70
N PRO A 35 6.21 4.88 -8.70
CA PRO A 35 4.87 5.45 -8.47
C PRO A 35 4.59 5.79 -6.99
N ARG A 36 5.63 5.95 -6.17
CA ARG A 36 5.50 6.44 -4.79
C ARG A 36 5.24 7.94 -4.78
N ASP A 37 3.97 8.32 -4.80
CA ASP A 37 3.58 9.71 -4.62
C ASP A 37 3.77 10.17 -3.17
N TYR A 38 4.70 11.12 -2.98
CA TYR A 38 4.84 11.88 -1.75
C TYR A 38 4.38 13.32 -2.00
N GLY A 39 3.20 13.67 -1.50
CA GLY A 39 2.65 15.03 -1.62
C GLY A 39 2.79 15.81 -0.33
N ASN A 40 3.44 16.99 -0.39
CA ASN A 40 3.35 17.96 0.70
C ASN A 40 2.00 18.68 0.60
N VAL A 41 1.08 18.36 1.51
CA VAL A 41 -0.22 19.03 1.59
C VAL A 41 -0.14 20.16 2.64
N PRO A 42 -0.63 21.38 2.34
CA PRO A 42 -0.72 22.44 3.34
C PRO A 42 -1.55 21.98 4.54
N LEU A 43 -0.93 21.95 5.72
CA LEU A 43 -1.52 21.39 6.95
C LEU A 43 -2.87 22.02 7.32
N ASN A 44 -2.98 23.35 7.17
CA ASN A 44 -4.20 24.08 7.50
C ASN A 44 -5.37 23.71 6.57
N GLU A 45 -5.09 23.48 5.28
CA GLU A 45 -6.12 23.09 4.30
C GLU A 45 -6.59 21.65 4.55
N HIS A 46 -5.65 20.76 4.84
CA HIS A 46 -5.95 19.37 5.17
C HIS A 46 -6.80 19.26 6.44
N LEU A 47 -6.45 19.99 7.50
CA LEU A 47 -7.25 20.00 8.74
C LEU A 47 -8.68 20.47 8.45
N ALA A 48 -8.84 21.55 7.69
CA ALA A 48 -10.15 22.11 7.39
C ALA A 48 -11.02 21.20 6.52
N ARG A 49 -10.42 20.56 5.50
CA ARG A 49 -11.15 19.72 4.53
C ARG A 49 -11.42 18.31 5.03
N GLU A 50 -10.44 17.68 5.67
CA GLU A 50 -10.48 16.25 5.98
C GLU A 50 -10.76 15.98 7.46
N VAL A 51 -10.34 16.86 8.38
CA VAL A 51 -10.40 16.57 9.83
C VAL A 51 -11.61 17.23 10.51
N LEU A 52 -11.79 18.54 10.35
CA LEU A 52 -12.88 19.29 11.00
C LEU A 52 -14.30 18.78 10.70
N PRO A 53 -14.63 18.22 9.52
CA PRO A 53 -15.95 17.63 9.28
C PRO A 53 -16.26 16.42 10.16
N HIS A 54 -15.23 15.70 10.61
CA HIS A 54 -15.38 14.51 11.44
C HIS A 54 -15.11 14.80 12.92
N VAL A 55 -14.20 15.74 13.22
CA VAL A 55 -13.74 16.08 14.58
C VAL A 55 -13.65 17.61 14.70
N PRO A 56 -14.74 18.30 15.08
CA PRO A 56 -14.81 19.77 15.07
C PRO A 56 -13.91 20.45 16.11
N ASP A 57 -13.49 19.73 17.15
CA ASP A 57 -12.62 20.16 18.24
C ASP A 57 -11.12 19.91 17.95
N ALA A 58 -10.79 19.43 16.75
CA ALA A 58 -9.42 19.25 16.32
C ALA A 58 -8.69 20.59 16.12
N TRP A 59 -7.44 20.67 16.58
CA TRP A 59 -6.58 21.84 16.45
C TRP A 59 -5.12 21.43 16.21
N ILE A 60 -4.30 22.36 15.71
CA ILE A 60 -2.90 22.11 15.34
C ILE A 60 -1.98 22.45 16.51
N ASP A 61 -1.21 21.47 16.96
CA ASP A 61 -0.10 21.68 17.90
C ASP A 61 1.19 21.97 17.12
N TYR A 62 1.55 23.25 17.01
CA TYR A 62 2.74 23.71 16.29
C TYR A 62 4.07 23.32 16.96
N THR A 63 4.04 22.74 18.16
CA THR A 63 5.26 22.26 18.84
C THR A 63 5.74 20.90 18.35
N LYS A 64 4.92 20.18 17.58
CA LYS A 64 5.21 18.83 17.07
C LYS A 64 5.36 18.83 15.55
N THR A 65 6.42 18.19 15.06
CA THR A 65 6.70 18.03 13.62
C THR A 65 6.28 16.62 13.18
N GLY A 66 5.11 16.52 12.54
CA GLY A 66 4.57 15.26 12.01
C GLY A 66 3.35 14.75 12.79
N TYR A 67 2.42 14.13 12.06
CA TYR A 67 1.19 13.54 12.61
C TYR A 67 1.07 12.10 12.11
N GLU A 68 0.66 11.20 13.01
CA GLU A 68 0.36 9.82 12.66
C GLU A 68 -1.15 9.67 12.50
N ILE A 69 -1.61 9.26 11.32
CA ILE A 69 -3.00 8.87 11.11
C ILE A 69 -3.07 7.36 11.43
N PRO A 70 -3.72 6.95 12.54
CA PRO A 70 -3.83 5.53 12.86
C PRO A 70 -4.81 4.87 11.90
N PHE A 71 -4.30 4.39 10.76
CA PHE A 71 -5.12 3.84 9.69
C PHE A 71 -6.03 2.70 10.17
N THR A 72 -5.51 1.89 11.09
CA THR A 72 -6.24 0.77 11.69
C THR A 72 -7.44 1.18 12.54
N ARG A 73 -7.50 2.43 13.06
CA ARG A 73 -8.68 2.89 13.79
C ARG A 73 -9.78 3.39 12.87
N TYR A 74 -9.42 4.06 11.78
CA TYR A 74 -10.37 4.80 10.95
C TYR A 74 -10.76 4.07 9.68
N PHE A 75 -9.87 3.26 9.12
CA PHE A 75 -10.08 2.59 7.83
C PHE A 75 -10.23 1.07 7.94
N TYR A 76 -9.97 0.49 9.12
CA TYR A 76 -10.20 -0.94 9.31
C TYR A 76 -11.67 -1.20 9.61
N VAL A 77 -12.38 -1.73 8.62
CA VAL A 77 -13.69 -2.35 8.81
C VAL A 77 -13.47 -3.85 8.99
N TYR A 78 -13.90 -4.39 10.13
CA TYR A 78 -13.84 -5.84 10.34
C TYR A 78 -14.77 -6.55 9.36
N GLU A 79 -14.18 -7.36 8.50
CA GLU A 79 -14.93 -8.25 7.61
C GLU A 79 -14.91 -9.66 8.23
N PRO A 80 -16.07 -10.19 8.67
CA PRO A 80 -16.12 -11.54 9.19
C PRO A 80 -15.72 -12.53 8.08
N PRO A 81 -15.00 -13.61 8.41
CA PRO A 81 -14.66 -14.63 7.43
C PRO A 81 -15.93 -15.25 6.83
N ARG A 82 -15.83 -15.68 5.57
CA ARG A 82 -16.94 -16.37 4.88
C ARG A 82 -17.42 -17.58 5.68
N PRO A 83 -18.74 -17.89 5.66
CA PRO A 83 -19.30 -19.04 6.35
C PRO A 83 -18.61 -20.36 6.01
N LEU A 84 -18.53 -21.27 6.99
CA LEU A 84 -17.92 -22.58 6.79
C LEU A 84 -18.58 -23.39 5.66
N SER A 85 -19.90 -23.24 5.48
CA SER A 85 -20.64 -23.90 4.40
C SER A 85 -20.13 -23.53 3.02
N GLU A 86 -19.84 -22.24 2.78
CA GLU A 86 -19.28 -21.78 1.50
C GLU A 86 -17.88 -22.33 1.26
N ILE A 87 -17.09 -22.50 2.32
CA ILE A 87 -15.75 -23.10 2.23
C ILE A 87 -15.87 -24.59 1.87
N GLN A 88 -16.86 -25.29 2.44
CA GLN A 88 -17.09 -26.70 2.16
C GLN A 88 -17.56 -26.93 0.72
N ASP A 89 -18.47 -26.09 0.22
CA ASP A 89 -18.97 -26.15 -1.15
C ASP A 89 -17.82 -25.92 -2.16
N LEU A 90 -16.99 -24.91 -1.91
CA LEU A 90 -15.86 -24.54 -2.77
C LEU A 90 -14.73 -25.59 -2.75
N LEU A 91 -14.49 -26.24 -1.61
CA LEU A 91 -13.55 -27.36 -1.53
C LEU A 91 -14.08 -28.62 -2.24
N GLY A 92 -15.39 -28.88 -2.16
CA GLY A 92 -16.03 -29.98 -2.88
C GLY A 92 -15.82 -29.88 -4.39
N GLU A 93 -16.00 -28.69 -4.97
CA GLU A 93 -15.82 -28.40 -6.41
C GLU A 93 -14.38 -28.60 -6.92
N VAL A 94 -13.34 -28.48 -6.08
CA VAL A 94 -11.93 -28.65 -6.50
C VAL A 94 -11.48 -30.11 -6.42
N THR A 95 -12.26 -30.97 -5.74
CA THR A 95 -11.97 -32.39 -5.57
C THR A 95 -12.68 -33.33 -6.53
N GLU A 96 -13.44 -32.81 -7.51
CA GLU A 96 -14.05 -33.58 -8.61
C GLU A 96 -13.39 -33.32 -9.98
#